data_AF-A0A024QI49-F1
#
_entry.id   AF-A0A024QI49-F1
#
_cell.length_a   1.000
_cell.length_b   1.000
_cell.length_c   1.000
_cell.angle_alpha   90.00
_cell.angle_beta   90.00
_cell.angle_gamma   90.00
#
_symmetry.space_group_name_H-M   'P 1'
#
loop_
_entity.id
_entity.type
_entity.pdbx_description
1 polymer ?
#
loop_
_entity_poly.entity_id
_entity_poly.type
_entity_poly.pdbx_seq_one_letter_code
_entity_poly.pdbx_strand_id
1 'polypeptide(L)'
;MSAALQEALNYEAKEAVHSIQDMMEGMLQNVKDNDGYVREELDEMTIRKMMLAKHYLKQDIEKMKEMKKAIVKEWDQRINKKNDDIAAIDSIIDNFVKHQNNGKKLSFDIGTASLRRNNHKVTMEDENKAKAYFQNNGVLQEVLKEPSIDVTRAQNYFMIQFEQHVKSLAEATINQEIQMSEKKKITKKREKEILQETIDRELPNLQQNLPEGFKLIMPEEKVTTRFNI
;
A
#
# COMPACT_ATOMS: atom_id res chain seq x y z
N MET A 1 2.08 24.71 47.25
CA MET A 1 1.77 26.02 46.63
C MET A 1 0.27 26.18 46.61
N SER A 2 -0.29 27.32 47.03
CA SER A 2 -1.73 27.55 46.99
C SER A 2 -2.19 27.82 45.56
N ALA A 3 -3.42 27.41 45.21
CA ALA A 3 -3.99 27.63 43.88
C ALA A 3 -3.99 29.12 43.48
N ALA A 4 -4.22 30.02 44.45
CA ALA A 4 -4.16 31.46 44.26
C ALA A 4 -2.75 31.96 43.88
N LEU A 5 -1.69 31.35 44.42
CA LEU A 5 -0.31 31.71 44.08
C LEU A 5 0.05 31.24 42.67
N GLN A 6 -0.46 30.08 42.25
CA GLN A 6 -0.26 29.56 40.90
C GLN A 6 -1.02 30.37 39.85
N GLU A 7 -2.23 30.82 40.17
CA GLU A 7 -3.05 31.66 39.30
C GLU A 7 -2.46 33.08 39.16
N ALA A 8 -1.98 33.67 40.26
CA ALA A 8 -1.26 34.94 40.23
C ALA A 8 0.03 34.85 39.39
N LEU A 9 0.82 33.78 39.55
CA LEU A 9 2.02 33.53 38.74
C LEU A 9 1.69 33.32 37.25
N ASN A 10 0.58 32.67 36.93
CA ASN A 10 0.13 32.48 35.55
C ASN A 10 -0.34 33.79 34.91
N TYR A 11 -1.03 34.64 35.67
CA TYR A 11 -1.46 35.97 35.22
C TYR A 11 -0.25 36.88 34.97
N GLU A 12 0.67 36.95 35.93
CA GLU A 12 1.91 37.74 35.83
C GLU A 12 2.82 37.23 34.69
N ALA A 13 2.89 35.91 34.47
CA ALA A 13 3.63 35.33 33.34
C ALA A 13 2.99 35.68 31.99
N LYS A 14 1.66 35.71 31.89
CA LYS A 14 0.95 36.05 30.65
C LYS A 14 1.11 37.53 30.29
N GLU A 15 1.02 38.43 31.28
CA GLU A 15 1.31 39.85 31.08
C GLU A 15 2.80 40.11 30.77
N ALA A 16 3.71 39.39 31.44
CA ALA A 16 5.14 39.46 31.13
C ALA A 16 5.43 39.03 29.68
N VAL A 17 4.80 37.96 29.17
CA VAL A 17 4.97 37.53 27.77
C VAL A 17 4.55 38.61 26.78
N HIS A 18 3.43 39.30 27.00
CA HIS A 18 3.00 40.40 26.13
C HIS A 18 3.91 41.63 26.23
N SER A 19 4.33 42.01 27.45
CA SER A 19 5.24 43.15 27.66
C SER A 19 6.66 42.89 27.14
N ILE A 20 7.07 41.63 27.01
CA ILE A 20 8.44 41.23 26.69
C ILE A 20 8.59 40.83 25.22
N GLN A 21 7.53 40.51 24.49
CA GLN A 21 7.62 40.12 23.07
C GLN A 21 8.42 41.14 22.22
N ASP A 22 8.10 42.43 22.34
CA ASP A 22 8.78 43.48 21.56
C ASP A 22 10.23 43.72 22.04
N MET A 23 10.53 43.51 23.33
CA MET A 23 11.86 43.66 23.92
C MET A 23 12.76 42.43 23.66
N MET A 24 12.15 41.23 23.63
CA MET A 24 12.80 39.95 23.33
C MET A 24 13.13 39.84 21.85
N GLU A 25 12.31 40.33 20.91
CA GLU A 25 12.66 40.29 19.49
C GLU A 25 13.96 41.07 19.21
N GLY A 26 14.12 42.27 19.78
CA GLY A 26 15.36 43.06 19.63
C GLY A 26 16.59 42.46 20.31
N MET A 27 16.43 41.79 21.46
CA MET A 27 17.54 41.11 22.16
C MET A 27 17.90 39.77 21.52
N LEU A 28 16.92 38.97 21.09
CA LEU A 28 17.13 37.69 20.42
C LEU A 28 17.78 37.88 19.05
N GLN A 29 17.46 38.96 18.34
CA GLN A 29 18.11 39.32 17.09
C GLN A 29 19.59 39.66 17.33
N ASN A 30 19.91 40.47 18.34
CA ASN A 30 21.30 40.75 18.74
C ASN A 30 22.10 39.50 19.17
N VAL A 31 21.46 38.54 19.85
CA VAL A 31 22.11 37.28 20.28
C VAL A 31 22.35 36.34 19.10
N LYS A 32 21.45 36.31 18.11
CA LYS A 32 21.65 35.58 16.85
C LYS A 32 22.74 36.22 15.98
N ASP A 33 22.82 37.54 15.97
CA ASP A 33 23.76 38.29 15.14
C ASP A 33 25.18 38.40 15.76
N ASN A 34 25.34 38.19 17.07
CA ASN A 34 26.62 38.25 17.81
C ASN A 34 27.04 36.91 18.46
N ASP A 35 26.62 35.77 17.87
CA ASP A 35 27.06 34.42 18.25
C ASP A 35 26.95 34.08 19.75
N GLY A 36 25.86 34.53 20.39
CA GLY A 36 25.58 34.23 21.81
C GLY A 36 26.08 35.25 22.83
N TYR A 37 26.76 36.32 22.42
CA TYR A 37 27.22 37.36 23.36
C TYR A 37 26.07 38.28 23.79
N VAL A 38 25.92 38.50 25.10
CA VAL A 38 24.82 39.28 25.69
C VAL A 38 25.42 40.51 26.39
N ARG A 39 24.85 41.71 26.17
CA ARG A 39 25.30 42.97 26.82
C ARG A 39 25.30 42.85 28.35
N GLU A 40 26.24 43.51 29.01
CA GLU A 40 26.48 43.49 30.47
C GLU A 40 25.34 44.03 31.36
N GLU A 41 24.27 44.61 30.79
CA GLU A 41 23.20 45.29 31.54
C GLU A 41 21.92 44.44 31.70
N LEU A 42 22.03 43.11 31.77
CA LEU A 42 20.88 42.26 32.14
C LEU A 42 20.78 42.16 33.66
N ASP A 43 19.73 42.77 34.22
CA ASP A 43 19.41 42.63 35.64
C ASP A 43 18.73 41.28 35.95
N GLU A 44 18.82 40.86 37.21
CA GLU A 44 18.25 39.59 37.68
C GLU A 44 16.74 39.51 37.44
N MET A 45 16.03 40.65 37.52
CA MET A 45 14.59 40.72 37.29
C MET A 45 14.21 40.42 35.84
N THR A 46 14.97 40.94 34.87
CA THR A 46 14.76 40.65 33.45
C THR A 46 15.01 39.18 33.15
N ILE A 47 16.08 38.59 33.69
CA ILE A 47 16.37 37.16 33.57
C ILE A 47 15.24 36.31 34.18
N ARG A 48 14.71 36.70 35.35
CA ARG A 48 13.59 36.01 36.00
C ARG A 48 12.32 36.05 35.14
N LYS A 49 11.99 37.20 34.55
CA LYS A 49 10.85 37.33 33.63
C LYS A 49 11.03 36.49 32.37
N MET A 50 12.25 36.45 31.80
CA MET A 50 12.57 35.59 30.65
C MET A 50 12.44 34.10 30.98
N MET A 51 12.85 33.68 32.18
CA MET A 51 12.66 32.30 32.63
C MET A 51 11.17 31.93 32.77
N LEU A 52 10.35 32.82 33.29
CA LEU A 52 8.89 32.64 33.36
C LEU A 52 8.27 32.56 31.97
N ALA A 53 8.63 33.48 31.06
CA ALA A 53 8.18 33.46 29.67
C ALA A 53 8.57 32.17 28.94
N LYS A 54 9.82 31.71 29.11
CA LYS A 54 10.30 30.42 28.56
C LYS A 54 9.48 29.23 29.10
N HIS A 55 9.16 29.23 30.39
CA HIS A 55 8.34 28.17 30.98
C HIS A 55 6.93 28.16 30.39
N TYR A 56 6.31 29.34 30.27
CA TYR A 56 4.98 29.49 29.69
C TYR A 56 4.93 29.07 28.21
N LEU A 57 5.89 29.52 27.40
CA LEU A 57 6.00 29.11 25.99
C LEU A 57 6.16 27.60 25.83
N LYS A 58 6.92 26.94 26.71
CA LYS A 58 7.01 25.46 26.72
C LYS A 58 5.68 24.80 27.01
N GLN A 59 4.92 25.30 27.99
CA GLN A 59 3.59 24.76 28.30
C GLN A 59 2.63 24.95 27.12
N ASP A 60 2.65 26.11 26.47
CA ASP A 60 1.79 26.38 25.32
C ASP A 60 2.18 25.52 24.10
N ILE A 61 3.46 25.23 23.88
CA ILE A 61 3.89 24.24 22.87
C ILE A 61 3.30 22.86 23.16
N GLU A 62 3.33 22.39 24.41
CA GLU A 62 2.75 21.09 24.77
C GLU A 62 1.23 21.07 24.58
N LYS A 63 0.50 22.12 24.99
CA LYS A 63 -0.93 22.26 24.70
C LYS A 63 -1.22 22.22 23.20
N MET A 64 -0.44 22.94 22.39
CA MET A 64 -0.59 22.92 20.92
C MET A 64 -0.33 21.54 20.33
N LYS A 65 0.64 20.77 20.84
CA LYS A 65 0.88 19.38 20.42
C LYS A 65 -0.30 18.48 20.77
N GLU A 66 -0.87 18.62 21.97
CA GLU A 66 -2.06 17.85 22.39
C GLU A 66 -3.27 18.17 21.51
N MET A 67 -3.53 19.46 21.24
CA MET A 67 -4.58 19.89 20.32
C MET A 67 -4.37 19.30 18.92
N LYS A 68 -3.14 19.36 18.38
CA LYS A 68 -2.81 18.73 17.09
C LYS A 68 -3.11 17.23 17.10
N LYS A 69 -2.69 16.50 18.14
CA LYS A 69 -2.98 15.06 18.26
C LYS A 69 -4.48 14.78 18.31
N ALA A 70 -5.25 15.59 19.04
CA ALA A 70 -6.70 15.46 19.10
C ALA A 70 -7.36 15.68 17.73
N ILE A 71 -6.96 16.75 17.02
CA ILE A 71 -7.45 17.06 15.68
C ILE A 71 -7.11 15.93 14.70
N VAL A 72 -5.85 15.48 14.66
CA VAL A 72 -5.41 14.38 13.78
C VAL A 72 -6.22 13.12 14.06
N LYS A 73 -6.38 12.75 15.34
CA LYS A 73 -7.18 11.58 15.74
C LYS A 73 -8.64 11.69 15.28
N GLU A 74 -9.24 12.86 15.38
CA GLU A 74 -10.62 13.07 14.90
C GLU A 74 -10.71 12.90 13.38
N TRP A 75 -9.76 13.46 12.63
CA TRP A 75 -9.70 13.30 11.18
C TRP A 75 -9.47 11.85 10.78
N ASP A 76 -8.56 11.14 11.45
CA ASP A 76 -8.31 9.71 11.21
C ASP A 76 -9.57 8.89 11.47
N GLN A 77 -10.33 9.19 12.53
CA GLN A 77 -11.62 8.52 12.78
C GLN A 77 -12.63 8.76 11.66
N ARG A 78 -12.74 10.00 11.17
CA ARG A 78 -13.64 10.34 10.06
C ARG A 78 -13.22 9.65 8.75
N ILE A 79 -11.92 9.59 8.47
CA ILE A 79 -11.35 8.90 7.29
C ILE A 79 -11.61 7.40 7.39
N ASN A 80 -11.33 6.79 8.55
CA ASN A 80 -11.54 5.36 8.75
C ASN A 80 -13.01 4.99 8.57
N LYS A 81 -13.95 5.80 9.10
CA LYS A 81 -15.38 5.59 8.85
C LYS A 81 -15.72 5.60 7.35
N LYS A 82 -15.10 6.48 6.56
CA LYS A 82 -15.30 6.51 5.10
C LYS A 82 -14.69 5.30 4.40
N ASN A 83 -13.53 4.83 4.84
CA ASN A 83 -12.94 3.60 4.32
C ASN A 83 -13.83 2.39 4.61
N ASP A 84 -14.42 2.31 5.82
CA ASP A 84 -15.37 1.26 6.20
C ASP A 84 -16.64 1.32 5.34
N ASP A 85 -17.21 2.51 5.14
CA ASP A 85 -18.37 2.72 4.27
C ASP A 85 -18.07 2.27 2.83
N ILE A 86 -16.90 2.61 2.28
CA ILE A 86 -16.46 2.19 0.94
C ILE A 86 -16.33 0.66 0.88
N ALA A 87 -15.68 0.04 1.87
CA ALA A 87 -15.52 -1.41 1.92
C ALA A 87 -16.87 -2.14 1.97
N ALA A 88 -17.84 -1.60 2.72
CA ALA A 88 -19.20 -2.13 2.76
C ALA A 88 -19.90 -2.01 1.40
N ILE A 89 -19.77 -0.86 0.72
CA ILE A 89 -20.32 -0.64 -0.63
C ILE A 89 -19.69 -1.63 -1.63
N ASP A 90 -18.36 -1.75 -1.62
CA ASP A 90 -17.63 -2.68 -2.49
C ASP A 90 -18.09 -4.13 -2.25
N SER A 91 -18.31 -4.52 -1.00
CA SER A 91 -18.84 -5.85 -0.67
C SER A 91 -20.26 -6.07 -1.22
N ILE A 92 -21.12 -5.06 -1.19
CA ILE A 92 -22.47 -5.13 -1.77
C ILE A 92 -22.38 -5.29 -3.29
N ILE A 93 -21.54 -4.48 -3.95
CA ILE A 93 -21.33 -4.55 -5.41
C ILE A 93 -20.76 -5.93 -5.79
N ASP A 94 -19.78 -6.44 -5.06
CA ASP A 94 -19.16 -7.75 -5.32
C ASP A 94 -20.20 -8.88 -5.23
N ASN A 95 -21.00 -8.88 -4.15
CA ASN A 95 -22.06 -9.87 -3.96
C ASN A 95 -23.12 -9.79 -5.07
N PHE A 96 -23.57 -8.58 -5.42
CA PHE A 96 -24.53 -8.39 -6.50
C PHE A 96 -24.00 -8.89 -7.84
N VAL A 97 -22.78 -8.50 -8.23
CA VAL A 97 -22.19 -8.89 -9.53
C VAL A 97 -21.98 -10.41 -9.60
N LYS A 98 -21.46 -11.03 -8.52
CA LYS A 98 -21.18 -12.47 -8.49
C LYS A 98 -22.45 -13.32 -8.45
N HIS A 99 -23.38 -13.00 -7.55
CA HIS A 99 -24.48 -13.91 -7.21
C HIS A 99 -25.83 -13.53 -7.83
N GLN A 100 -26.10 -12.24 -8.06
CA GLN A 100 -27.40 -11.78 -8.57
C GLN A 100 -27.35 -11.47 -10.07
N ASN A 101 -26.25 -10.89 -10.56
CA ASN A 101 -26.09 -10.50 -11.96
C ASN A 101 -25.35 -11.55 -12.81
N ASN A 102 -25.10 -12.75 -12.25
CA ASN A 102 -24.43 -13.87 -12.93
C ASN A 102 -23.11 -13.47 -13.61
N GLY A 103 -22.31 -12.60 -12.97
CA GLY A 103 -21.02 -12.14 -13.48
C GLY A 103 -21.09 -11.17 -14.67
N LYS A 104 -22.29 -10.71 -15.08
CA LYS A 104 -22.42 -9.75 -16.18
C LYS A 104 -21.83 -8.40 -15.81
N LYS A 105 -21.19 -7.76 -16.80
CA LYS A 105 -20.66 -6.41 -16.66
C LYS A 105 -21.80 -5.40 -16.46
N LEU A 106 -21.66 -4.56 -15.44
CA LEU A 106 -22.49 -3.38 -15.22
C LEU A 106 -21.78 -2.16 -15.80
N SER A 107 -22.50 -1.38 -16.59
CA SER A 107 -22.01 -0.12 -17.14
C SER A 107 -22.96 0.98 -16.71
N PHE A 108 -22.44 1.93 -15.93
CA PHE A 108 -23.13 3.12 -15.46
C PHE A 108 -22.41 4.35 -16.01
N ASP A 109 -23.07 5.51 -15.96
CA ASP A 109 -22.49 6.78 -16.42
C ASP A 109 -21.19 7.11 -15.66
N ILE A 110 -21.19 6.87 -14.34
CA ILE A 110 -20.07 7.15 -13.44
C ILE A 110 -18.94 6.11 -13.49
N GLY A 111 -19.19 4.92 -14.04
CA GLY A 111 -18.20 3.85 -14.04
C GLY A 111 -18.73 2.47 -14.44
N THR A 112 -17.83 1.50 -14.49
CA THR A 112 -18.13 0.12 -14.87
C THR A 112 -17.70 -0.84 -13.76
N ALA A 113 -18.54 -1.81 -13.44
CA ALA A 113 -18.22 -2.92 -12.54
C ALA A 113 -18.23 -4.22 -13.34
N SER A 114 -17.12 -4.96 -13.33
CA SER A 114 -17.00 -6.22 -14.07
C SER A 114 -16.25 -7.27 -13.27
N LEU A 115 -16.73 -8.51 -13.37
CA LEU A 115 -16.02 -9.66 -12.83
C LEU A 115 -14.78 -9.91 -13.69
N ARG A 116 -13.60 -9.80 -13.09
CA ARG A 116 -12.35 -10.11 -13.75
C ARG A 116 -11.77 -11.35 -13.11
N ARG A 117 -11.55 -12.39 -13.93
CA ARG A 117 -10.76 -13.54 -13.53
C ARG A 117 -9.30 -13.13 -13.51
N ASN A 118 -8.68 -13.20 -12.34
CA ASN A 118 -7.24 -13.13 -12.24
C ASN A 118 -6.68 -14.49 -12.64
N ASN A 119 -5.78 -14.48 -13.63
CA ASN A 119 -5.13 -15.71 -14.07
C ASN A 119 -4.24 -16.27 -12.97
N HIS A 120 -3.93 -17.56 -13.09
CA HIS A 120 -2.95 -18.25 -12.25
C HIS A 120 -1.64 -17.49 -12.19
N LYS A 121 -1.04 -17.40 -11.00
CA LYS A 121 0.27 -16.76 -10.80
C LYS A 121 1.10 -17.57 -9.84
N VAL A 122 2.40 -17.61 -10.08
CA VAL A 122 3.37 -18.14 -9.13
C VAL A 122 3.95 -16.97 -8.34
N THR A 123 3.98 -17.09 -7.02
CA THR A 123 4.61 -16.11 -6.12
C THR A 123 5.80 -16.71 -5.41
N MET A 124 6.82 -15.88 -5.20
CA MET A 124 8.02 -16.23 -4.46
C MET A 124 7.79 -15.94 -2.98
N GLU A 125 7.92 -16.95 -2.13
CA GLU A 125 7.79 -16.86 -0.67
C GLU A 125 9.16 -16.73 0.02
N ASP A 126 10.21 -17.33 -0.55
CA ASP A 126 11.56 -17.32 0.03
C ASP A 126 12.63 -17.10 -1.06
N GLU A 127 13.29 -15.95 -1.01
CA GLU A 127 14.33 -15.56 -1.96
C GLU A 127 15.57 -16.45 -1.88
N ASN A 128 15.95 -16.94 -0.69
CA ASN A 128 17.15 -17.75 -0.52
C ASN A 128 16.97 -19.13 -1.15
N LYS A 129 15.80 -19.74 -0.94
CA LYS A 129 15.45 -21.02 -1.56
C LYS A 129 15.30 -20.91 -3.07
N ALA A 130 14.67 -19.84 -3.54
CA ALA A 130 14.58 -19.53 -4.97
C ALA A 130 15.96 -19.39 -5.61
N LYS A 131 16.89 -18.70 -4.95
CA LYS A 131 18.28 -18.53 -5.42
C LYS A 131 19.00 -19.86 -5.55
N ALA A 132 18.89 -20.73 -4.53
CA ALA A 132 19.50 -22.05 -4.54
C ALA A 132 18.96 -22.92 -5.70
N TYR A 133 17.64 -22.87 -5.95
CA TYR A 133 17.03 -23.59 -7.06
C TYR A 133 17.55 -23.13 -8.43
N PHE A 134 17.56 -21.83 -8.70
CA PHE A 134 18.03 -21.32 -9.99
C PHE A 134 19.53 -21.53 -10.19
N GLN A 135 20.31 -21.51 -9.10
CA GLN A 135 21.73 -21.84 -9.15
C GLN A 135 21.97 -23.32 -9.48
N ASN A 136 21.23 -24.23 -8.84
CA ASN A 136 21.37 -25.68 -9.06
C ASN A 136 20.92 -26.11 -10.47
N ASN A 137 20.00 -25.39 -11.09
CA ASN A 137 19.51 -25.66 -12.44
C ASN A 137 20.23 -24.87 -13.54
N GLY A 138 21.23 -24.05 -13.20
CA GLY A 138 22.02 -23.28 -14.17
C GLY A 138 21.27 -22.11 -14.83
N VAL A 139 20.11 -21.69 -14.30
CA VAL A 139 19.24 -20.65 -14.88
C VAL A 139 19.34 -19.31 -14.14
N LEU A 140 20.22 -19.22 -13.14
CA LEU A 140 20.38 -18.05 -12.27
C LEU A 140 20.61 -16.75 -13.06
N GLN A 141 21.34 -16.81 -14.18
CA GLN A 141 21.64 -15.62 -15.00
C GLN A 141 20.41 -15.03 -15.68
N GLU A 142 19.36 -15.81 -15.96
CA GLU A 142 18.15 -15.32 -16.62
C GLU A 142 17.27 -14.47 -15.68
N VAL A 143 17.38 -14.73 -14.37
CA VAL A 143 16.56 -14.12 -13.32
C VAL A 143 17.33 -13.15 -12.41
N LEU A 144 18.62 -12.91 -12.70
CA LEU A 144 19.46 -11.98 -11.93
C LEU A 144 19.25 -10.52 -12.38
N LYS A 145 19.18 -9.62 -11.39
CA LYS A 145 19.35 -8.17 -11.57
C LYS A 145 20.24 -7.67 -10.43
N GLU A 146 21.54 -7.51 -10.68
CA GLU A 146 22.52 -7.18 -9.63
C GLU A 146 22.04 -6.04 -8.72
N PRO A 147 22.08 -6.17 -7.38
CA PRO A 147 22.63 -7.27 -6.55
C PRO A 147 21.60 -8.36 -6.12
N SER A 148 20.35 -8.32 -6.60
CA SER A 148 19.24 -9.16 -6.12
C SER A 148 18.64 -10.06 -7.21
N ILE A 149 17.75 -10.98 -6.84
CA ILE A 149 16.92 -11.70 -7.82
C ILE A 149 15.85 -10.73 -8.36
N ASP A 150 15.63 -10.74 -9.67
CA ASP A 150 14.45 -10.12 -10.26
C ASP A 150 13.23 -10.99 -9.97
N VAL A 151 12.55 -10.67 -8.87
CA VAL A 151 11.35 -11.36 -8.37
C VAL A 151 10.30 -11.54 -9.47
N THR A 152 10.14 -10.54 -10.34
CA THR A 152 9.14 -10.59 -11.41
C THR A 152 9.52 -11.62 -12.46
N ARG A 153 10.79 -11.66 -12.85
CA ARG A 153 11.28 -12.68 -13.81
C ARG A 153 11.23 -14.08 -13.22
N ALA A 154 11.64 -14.24 -11.97
CA ALA A 154 11.58 -15.53 -11.27
C ALA A 154 10.14 -16.08 -11.18
N GLN A 155 9.17 -15.23 -10.84
CA GLN A 155 7.75 -15.58 -10.80
C GLN A 155 7.19 -15.93 -12.19
N ASN A 156 7.59 -15.16 -13.21
CA ASN A 156 7.12 -15.40 -14.58
C ASN A 156 7.77 -16.62 -15.24
N TYR A 157 8.98 -17.03 -14.83
CA TYR A 157 9.71 -18.14 -15.44
C TYR A 157 8.86 -19.43 -15.49
N PHE A 158 8.30 -19.83 -14.34
CA PHE A 158 7.48 -21.04 -14.26
C PHE A 158 6.17 -20.91 -15.03
N MET A 159 5.54 -19.74 -15.02
CA MET A 159 4.31 -19.49 -15.77
C MET A 159 4.56 -19.53 -17.28
N ILE A 160 5.68 -19.01 -17.77
CA ILE A 160 6.05 -19.04 -19.20
C ILE A 160 6.29 -20.48 -19.66
N GLN A 161 7.06 -21.26 -18.89
CA GLN A 161 7.31 -22.67 -19.18
C GLN A 161 5.99 -23.47 -19.21
N PHE A 162 5.12 -23.23 -18.23
CA PHE A 162 3.80 -23.86 -18.17
C PHE A 162 2.92 -23.48 -19.36
N GLU A 163 2.85 -22.19 -19.73
CA GLU A 163 2.07 -21.74 -20.89
C GLU A 163 2.55 -22.35 -22.20
N GLN A 164 3.87 -22.51 -22.38
CA GLN A 164 4.43 -23.17 -23.56
C GLN A 164 4.06 -24.66 -23.60
N HIS A 165 4.19 -25.35 -22.46
CA HIS A 165 3.81 -26.75 -22.35
C HIS A 165 2.32 -26.97 -22.68
N VAL A 166 1.44 -26.19 -22.05
CA VAL A 166 0.00 -26.28 -22.26
C VAL A 166 -0.39 -25.95 -23.71
N LYS A 167 0.22 -24.94 -24.34
CA LYS A 167 -0.03 -24.63 -25.76
C LYS A 167 0.29 -25.81 -26.67
N SER A 168 1.43 -26.47 -26.47
CA SER A 168 1.82 -27.61 -27.31
C SER A 168 0.85 -28.81 -27.17
N LEU A 169 0.39 -29.10 -25.95
CA LEU A 169 -0.59 -30.15 -25.69
C LEU A 169 -1.98 -29.80 -26.26
N ALA A 170 -2.40 -28.54 -26.11
CA ALA A 170 -3.66 -28.07 -26.67
C ALA A 170 -3.65 -28.12 -28.20
N GLU A 171 -2.55 -27.72 -28.85
CA GLU A 171 -2.37 -27.82 -30.30
C GLU A 171 -2.43 -29.28 -30.80
N ALA A 172 -1.81 -30.21 -30.07
CA ALA A 172 -1.90 -31.64 -30.40
C ALA A 172 -3.36 -32.15 -30.34
N THR A 173 -4.10 -31.76 -29.31
CA THR A 173 -5.51 -32.14 -29.10
C THR A 173 -6.42 -31.51 -30.16
N ILE A 174 -6.21 -30.23 -30.47
CA ILE A 174 -6.90 -29.52 -31.54
C ILE A 174 -6.69 -30.21 -32.90
N ASN A 175 -5.46 -30.59 -33.22
CA ASN A 175 -5.14 -31.28 -34.47
C ASN A 175 -5.81 -32.65 -34.57
N GLN A 176 -5.92 -33.38 -33.45
CA GLN A 176 -6.65 -34.65 -33.39
C GLN A 176 -8.16 -34.45 -33.61
N GLU A 177 -8.79 -33.47 -32.95
CA GLU A 177 -10.21 -33.16 -33.15
C GLU A 177 -10.50 -32.69 -34.58
N ILE A 178 -9.60 -31.90 -35.18
CA ILE A 178 -9.70 -31.48 -36.59
C ILE A 178 -9.65 -32.69 -37.53
N GLN A 179 -8.77 -33.66 -37.28
CA GLN A 179 -8.66 -34.86 -38.12
C GLN A 179 -9.88 -35.79 -38.01
N MET A 180 -10.52 -35.84 -36.83
CA MET A 180 -11.73 -36.65 -36.60
C MET A 180 -13.03 -35.95 -37.04
N SER A 181 -13.02 -34.62 -37.23
CA SER A 181 -14.18 -33.85 -37.68
C SER A 181 -14.45 -34.06 -39.18
N GLU A 182 -15.71 -34.37 -39.52
CA GLU A 182 -16.17 -34.52 -40.92
C GLU A 182 -15.85 -33.29 -41.78
N LYS A 183 -15.82 -32.09 -41.16
CA LYS A 183 -15.56 -30.82 -41.84
C LYS A 183 -14.09 -30.36 -41.79
N LYS A 184 -13.20 -31.16 -41.17
CA LYS A 184 -11.79 -30.83 -40.94
C LYS A 184 -11.55 -29.44 -40.34
N LYS A 185 -12.49 -28.98 -39.50
CA LYS A 185 -12.46 -27.67 -38.84
C LYS A 185 -13.14 -27.76 -37.49
N ILE A 186 -12.65 -26.96 -36.54
CA ILE A 186 -13.30 -26.68 -35.26
C ILE A 186 -13.55 -25.18 -35.14
N THR A 187 -14.43 -24.78 -34.22
CA THR A 187 -14.71 -23.35 -34.00
C THR A 187 -13.69 -22.73 -33.05
N LYS A 188 -13.44 -21.42 -33.19
CA LYS A 188 -12.61 -20.65 -32.24
C LYS A 188 -13.08 -20.76 -30.78
N LYS A 189 -14.37 -21.05 -30.57
CA LYS A 189 -14.92 -21.29 -29.23
C LYS A 189 -14.38 -22.60 -28.66
N ARG A 190 -14.40 -23.68 -29.45
CA ARG A 190 -13.88 -24.99 -29.06
C ARG A 190 -12.36 -24.99 -28.83
N GLU A 191 -11.59 -24.28 -29.65
CA GLU A 191 -10.14 -24.10 -29.42
C GLU A 191 -9.84 -23.52 -28.03
N LYS A 192 -10.62 -22.50 -27.62
CA LYS A 192 -10.49 -21.89 -26.30
C LYS A 192 -10.91 -22.83 -25.16
N GLU A 193 -11.95 -23.63 -25.38
CA GLU A 193 -12.38 -24.65 -24.42
C GLU A 193 -11.29 -25.71 -24.22
N ILE A 194 -10.71 -26.25 -25.30
CA ILE A 194 -9.62 -27.24 -25.23
C ILE A 194 -8.40 -26.65 -24.50
N LEU A 195 -8.05 -25.39 -24.77
CA LEU A 195 -6.96 -24.72 -24.07
C LEU A 195 -7.26 -24.64 -22.56
N GLN A 196 -8.47 -24.24 -22.18
CA GLN A 196 -8.87 -24.15 -20.78
C GLN A 196 -8.90 -25.53 -20.10
N GLU A 197 -9.43 -26.55 -20.75
CA GLU A 197 -9.43 -27.95 -20.27
C GLU A 197 -8.00 -28.46 -20.05
N THR A 198 -7.07 -28.12 -20.95
CA THR A 198 -5.66 -28.50 -20.83
C THR A 198 -4.99 -27.76 -19.68
N ILE A 199 -5.26 -26.46 -19.50
CA ILE A 199 -4.79 -25.69 -18.34
C ILE A 199 -5.28 -26.35 -17.04
N ASP A 200 -6.58 -26.63 -16.95
CA ASP A 200 -7.19 -27.17 -15.72
C ASP A 200 -6.67 -28.58 -15.40
N ARG A 201 -6.32 -29.39 -16.41
CA ARG A 201 -5.71 -30.72 -16.24
C ARG A 201 -4.26 -30.67 -15.77
N GLU A 202 -3.44 -29.77 -16.31
CA GLU A 202 -2.01 -29.71 -16.02
C GLU A 202 -1.67 -28.84 -14.80
N LEU A 203 -2.61 -28.01 -14.33
CA LEU A 203 -2.39 -27.13 -13.18
C LEU A 203 -1.97 -27.85 -11.88
N PRO A 204 -2.58 -28.99 -11.51
CA PRO A 204 -2.16 -29.75 -10.33
C PRO A 204 -0.72 -30.26 -10.45
N ASN A 205 -0.28 -30.61 -11.66
CA ASN A 205 1.10 -31.06 -11.92
C ASN A 205 2.09 -29.91 -11.73
N LEU A 206 1.74 -28.70 -12.17
CA LEU A 206 2.54 -27.51 -11.88
C LEU A 206 2.67 -27.29 -10.37
N GLN A 207 1.56 -27.37 -9.62
CA GLN A 207 1.57 -27.18 -8.18
C GLN A 207 2.46 -28.18 -7.44
N GLN A 208 2.48 -29.45 -7.86
CA GLN A 208 3.31 -30.50 -7.26
C GLN A 208 4.79 -30.36 -7.60
N ASN A 209 5.11 -29.81 -8.78
CA ASN A 209 6.48 -29.69 -9.28
C ASN A 209 7.11 -28.32 -9.00
N LEU A 210 6.40 -27.41 -8.31
CA LEU A 210 6.98 -26.13 -7.91
C LEU A 210 8.05 -26.35 -6.84
N PRO A 211 9.23 -25.73 -6.99
CA PRO A 211 10.29 -25.86 -6.01
C PRO A 211 9.96 -25.14 -4.70
N GLU A 212 10.60 -25.58 -3.62
CA GLU A 212 10.46 -24.92 -2.32
C GLU A 212 10.83 -23.42 -2.42
N GLY A 213 10.00 -22.57 -1.80
CA GLY A 213 10.11 -21.12 -1.90
C GLY A 213 9.22 -20.48 -2.95
N PHE A 214 8.44 -21.28 -3.70
CA PHE A 214 7.39 -20.80 -4.60
C PHE A 214 6.03 -21.39 -4.26
N LYS A 215 4.98 -20.62 -4.53
CA LYS A 215 3.59 -21.05 -4.36
C LYS A 215 2.74 -20.65 -5.54
N LEU A 216 1.86 -21.55 -5.96
CA LEU A 216 0.83 -21.27 -6.95
C LEU A 216 -0.36 -20.58 -6.28
N ILE A 217 -0.73 -19.42 -6.81
CA ILE A 217 -1.98 -18.73 -6.49
C ILE A 217 -3.02 -19.14 -7.53
N MET A 218 -4.07 -19.79 -7.02
CA MET A 218 -5.24 -20.21 -7.80
C MET A 218 -6.00 -18.99 -8.34
N PRO A 219 -6.75 -19.15 -9.44
CA PRO A 219 -7.40 -18.02 -10.07
C PRO A 219 -8.54 -17.56 -9.17
N GLU A 220 -8.56 -16.27 -8.86
CA GLU A 220 -9.64 -15.65 -8.11
C GLU A 220 -10.45 -14.76 -9.02
N GLU A 221 -11.77 -14.83 -8.88
CA GLU A 221 -12.68 -13.88 -9.50
C GLU A 221 -12.85 -12.68 -8.58
N LYS A 222 -12.33 -11.53 -9.03
CA LYS A 222 -12.45 -10.27 -8.31
C LYS A 222 -13.29 -9.31 -9.12
N VAL A 223 -14.29 -8.71 -8.48
CA VAL A 223 -15.00 -7.60 -9.10
C VAL A 223 -14.07 -6.39 -9.16
N THR A 224 -13.98 -5.82 -10.35
CA THR A 224 -13.19 -4.63 -10.62
C THR A 224 -14.12 -3.50 -10.96
N THR A 225 -13.99 -2.39 -10.25
CA THR A 225 -14.71 -1.13 -10.48
C THR A 225 -13.75 -0.15 -11.16
N ARG A 226 -14.18 0.46 -12.27
CA ARG A 226 -13.45 1.50 -12.98
C ARG A 226 -14.34 2.72 -13.13
N PHE A 227 -13.91 3.86 -12.59
CA PHE A 227 -14.62 5.12 -12.69
C PHE A 227 -14.23 5.85 -14.00
N ASN A 228 -15.17 6.63 -14.54
CA ASN A 228 -14.99 7.42 -15.75
C ASN A 228 -14.72 8.91 -15.45
N ILE A 229 -14.54 9.26 -14.18
CA ILE A 229 -14.38 10.62 -13.66
C ILE A 229 -12.90 10.83 -13.30
#